data_AF-A0A507EN90-F1
#
_entry.id   AF-A0A507EN90-F1
#
_cell.length_a   1.000
_cell.length_b   1.000
_cell.length_c   1.000
_cell.angle_alpha   90.00
_cell.angle_beta   90.00
_cell.angle_gamma   90.00
#
_symmetry.space_group_name_H-M   'P 1'
#
loop_
_entity.id
_entity.type
_entity.pdbx_description
1 polymer ?
#
loop_
_entity_poly.entity_id
_entity_poly.type
_entity_poly.pdbx_seq_one_letter_code
_entity_poly.pdbx_strand_id
1 'polypeptide(L)'
;MVARNHIVNNLVAAYLRLHPEKQRDPEDLRNLEISNQYMSDQPVRPRRRPREWSPDDESDDDGEVVWDDDDVDEELDPSRCSQCPPGRASDGYQCAEQNPVHVFCMACMSRMPDRTDRQRTLQHCSFCQQTYCDLYFNATRGFGCSTPGGRRALKSLQEYEFHAVPPTAFHDNVHEQQILREYVGELLPSLNAVWLTGLDRIRAGLYMLQCSPHGVDARRGNVASEVDRGPSEQASGSAVSPRSSAESTPQPAANPVTLFGFTPVAADTIACTTCATRLFCEICYLYREDIDPEALPTAVRSRPDCWYGRECRTQSHNVMHAQRLNHVCPRTRF
;
A
#
# COMPACT_ATOMS: atom_id res chain seq x y z
N MET A 1 -4.74 -7.59 33.35
CA MET A 1 -4.67 -6.79 34.60
C MET A 1 -4.90 -5.32 34.23
N VAL A 2 -6.08 -4.76 34.52
CA VAL A 2 -6.42 -3.38 34.13
C VAL A 2 -5.67 -2.40 35.04
N ALA A 3 -4.81 -1.55 34.46
CA ALA A 3 -4.04 -0.57 35.23
C ALA A 3 -4.94 0.59 35.68
N ARG A 4 -4.98 0.86 36.99
CA ARG A 4 -5.78 1.95 37.57
C ARG A 4 -5.31 3.31 37.02
N ASN A 5 -6.23 4.10 36.47
CA ASN A 5 -5.90 5.42 35.93
C ASN A 5 -5.60 6.42 37.06
N HIS A 6 -4.31 6.73 37.23
CA HIS A 6 -3.79 7.57 38.31
C HIS A 6 -4.30 9.01 38.26
N ILE A 7 -4.61 9.54 37.06
CA ILE A 7 -5.15 10.91 36.91
C ILE A 7 -6.56 10.98 37.51
N VAL A 8 -7.41 10.01 37.20
CA VAL A 8 -8.78 9.95 37.72
C VAL A 8 -8.77 9.76 39.24
N ASN A 9 -7.90 8.89 39.75
CA ASN A 9 -7.78 8.66 41.19
C ASN A 9 -7.33 9.92 41.94
N ASN A 10 -6.41 10.70 41.37
CA ASN A 10 -5.95 11.95 41.97
C ASN A 10 -7.07 13.01 42.02
N LEU A 11 -7.92 13.09 40.99
CA LEU A 11 -9.08 13.98 40.96
C LEU A 11 -10.13 13.57 41.99
N VAL A 12 -10.43 12.28 42.11
CA VAL A 12 -11.36 11.75 43.13
C VAL A 12 -10.83 12.04 44.54
N ALA A 13 -9.52 11.85 44.77
CA ALA A 13 -8.91 12.15 46.07
C ALA A 13 -8.96 13.65 46.41
N ALA A 14 -8.75 14.54 45.44
CA ALA A 14 -8.90 15.98 45.64
C ALA A 14 -10.35 16.37 45.93
N TYR A 15 -11.32 15.76 45.25
CA TYR A 15 -12.75 16.02 45.46
C TYR A 15 -13.23 15.57 46.85
N LEU A 16 -12.83 14.38 47.31
CA LEU A 16 -13.20 13.85 48.62
C LEU A 16 -12.56 14.62 49.79
N ARG A 17 -11.43 15.31 49.56
CA ARG A 17 -10.86 16.23 50.57
C ARG A 17 -11.72 17.48 50.79
N LEU A 18 -12.42 17.94 49.74
CA LEU A 18 -13.32 19.08 49.81
C LEU A 18 -14.74 18.69 50.25
N HIS A 19 -15.13 17.43 50.05
CA HIS A 19 -16.45 16.88 50.37
C HIS A 19 -16.36 15.52 51.08
N PRO A 20 -15.98 15.51 52.38
CA PRO A 20 -15.82 14.28 53.15
C PRO A 20 -17.14 13.50 53.32
N GLU A 21 -18.28 14.19 53.29
CA GLU A 21 -19.63 13.61 53.42
C GLU A 21 -20.01 12.68 52.27
N LYS A 22 -19.28 12.74 51.15
CA LYS A 22 -19.51 11.91 49.96
C LYS A 22 -18.60 10.69 49.91
N GLN A 23 -17.81 10.43 50.95
CA GLN A 23 -17.01 9.22 51.04
C GLN A 23 -17.95 8.01 51.16
N ARG A 24 -17.88 7.10 50.18
CA ARG A 24 -18.66 5.86 50.20
C ARG A 24 -18.25 4.99 51.38
N ASP A 25 -19.22 4.23 51.89
CA ASP A 25 -18.97 3.28 52.96
C ASP A 25 -17.89 2.25 52.55
N PRO A 26 -16.95 1.91 53.45
CA PRO A 26 -15.86 0.98 53.15
C PRO A 26 -16.32 -0.45 52.82
N GLU A 27 -17.51 -0.88 53.28
CA GLU A 27 -18.12 -2.17 52.90
C GLU A 27 -18.54 -2.16 51.42
N ASP A 28 -19.22 -1.09 51.01
CA ASP A 28 -19.71 -0.90 49.64
C ASP A 28 -18.56 -0.80 48.63
N LEU A 29 -17.46 -0.15 49.02
CA LEU A 29 -16.24 -0.09 48.20
C LEU A 29 -15.62 -1.47 47.97
N ARG A 30 -15.64 -2.35 48.99
CA ARG A 30 -15.15 -3.73 48.85
C ARG A 30 -16.06 -4.54 47.93
N ASN A 31 -17.38 -4.40 48.06
CA ASN A 31 -18.35 -5.09 47.22
C ASN A 31 -18.24 -4.67 45.74
N LEU A 32 -17.98 -3.38 45.49
CA LEU A 32 -17.71 -2.87 44.15
C LEU A 32 -16.41 -3.41 43.57
N GLU A 33 -15.34 -3.53 44.37
CA GLU A 33 -14.08 -4.12 43.92
C GLU A 33 -14.22 -5.62 43.60
N ILE A 34 -15.04 -6.36 44.36
CA ILE A 34 -15.36 -7.77 44.09
C ILE A 34 -16.15 -7.89 42.78
N SER A 35 -17.17 -7.05 42.59
CA SER A 35 -18.02 -7.07 41.39
C SER A 35 -17.28 -6.64 40.11
N ASN A 36 -16.28 -5.77 40.23
CA ASN A 36 -15.44 -5.31 39.10
C ASN A 36 -14.34 -6.31 38.70
N GLN A 37 -14.29 -7.50 39.30
CA GLN A 37 -13.38 -8.55 38.87
C GLN A 37 -13.95 -9.24 37.63
N TYR A 38 -13.35 -8.97 36.47
CA TYR A 38 -13.62 -9.74 35.27
C TYR A 38 -13.05 -11.16 35.42
N MET A 39 -13.92 -12.17 35.50
CA MET A 39 -13.52 -13.58 35.59
C MET A 39 -13.18 -14.23 34.24
N SER A 40 -13.08 -13.46 33.14
CA SER A 40 -12.90 -14.01 31.79
C SER A 40 -12.24 -13.00 30.84
N ASP A 41 -11.30 -13.47 30.01
CA ASP A 41 -10.65 -12.72 28.91
C ASP A 41 -11.50 -12.68 27.61
N GLN A 42 -12.77 -13.11 27.66
CA GLN A 42 -13.67 -13.02 26.51
C GLN A 42 -14.26 -11.61 26.38
N PRO A 43 -14.13 -10.92 25.23
CA PRO A 43 -14.70 -9.60 25.03
C PRO A 43 -16.24 -9.69 25.01
N VAL A 44 -16.89 -9.07 26.00
CA VAL A 44 -18.36 -8.90 26.02
C VAL A 44 -18.76 -8.05 24.81
N ARG A 45 -19.40 -8.68 23.81
CA ARG A 45 -19.92 -7.97 22.63
C ARG A 45 -21.23 -7.28 23.00
N PRO A 46 -21.37 -5.95 22.85
CA PRO A 46 -22.66 -5.31 23.04
C PRO A 46 -23.60 -5.70 21.90
N ARG A 47 -24.68 -6.42 22.22
CA ARG A 47 -25.78 -6.65 21.27
C ARG A 47 -26.43 -5.31 20.97
N ARG A 48 -26.37 -4.86 19.72
CA ARG A 48 -27.22 -3.77 19.22
C ARG A 48 -28.65 -4.29 19.19
N ARG A 49 -29.51 -3.78 20.08
CA ARG A 49 -30.96 -3.93 19.89
C ARG A 49 -31.36 -3.17 18.63
N PRO A 50 -32.04 -3.77 17.65
CA PRO A 50 -32.72 -3.00 16.62
C PRO A 50 -33.76 -2.11 17.33
N ARG A 51 -33.65 -0.80 17.11
CA ARG A 51 -34.61 0.16 17.63
C ARG A 51 -35.83 0.15 16.71
N GLU A 52 -36.73 -0.81 16.91
CA GLU A 52 -38.05 -0.75 16.32
C GLU A 52 -38.97 -0.02 17.30
N TRP A 53 -39.41 1.16 16.87
CA TRP A 53 -40.44 1.92 17.57
C TRP A 53 -41.78 1.44 17.03
N SER A 54 -42.55 0.74 17.86
CA SER A 54 -44.01 0.68 17.72
C SER A 54 -44.63 1.28 18.98
N PRO A 55 -45.46 2.33 18.84
CA PRO A 55 -46.24 2.83 19.95
C PRO A 55 -47.39 1.85 20.23
N ASP A 56 -47.72 1.68 21.50
CA ASP A 56 -48.90 0.95 21.99
C ASP A 56 -48.69 -0.58 22.13
N ASP A 57 -48.20 -1.03 23.30
CA ASP A 57 -48.97 -1.97 24.14
C ASP A 57 -48.35 -2.12 25.54
N GLU A 58 -49.18 -1.92 26.56
CA GLU A 58 -48.88 -2.29 27.95
C GLU A 58 -49.40 -3.71 28.16
N SER A 59 -48.51 -4.66 28.45
CA SER A 59 -48.92 -5.88 29.16
C SER A 59 -47.74 -6.51 29.89
N ASP A 60 -47.89 -6.61 31.21
CA ASP A 60 -47.14 -7.49 32.08
C ASP A 60 -47.43 -8.95 31.66
N ASP A 61 -46.42 -9.66 31.15
CA ASP A 61 -46.47 -11.11 30.95
C ASP A 61 -45.13 -11.72 31.38
N ASP A 62 -45.21 -12.50 32.44
CA ASP A 62 -44.17 -13.32 33.06
C ASP A 62 -43.93 -14.59 32.23
N GLY A 63 -43.43 -14.41 31.00
CA GLY A 63 -43.01 -15.50 30.14
C GLY A 63 -41.64 -16.06 30.52
N GLU A 64 -41.58 -17.33 30.95
CA GLU A 64 -40.35 -18.10 31.08
C GLU A 64 -39.56 -18.06 29.75
N VAL A 65 -38.33 -17.54 29.80
CA VAL A 65 -37.37 -17.65 28.70
C VAL A 65 -36.90 -19.10 28.57
N VAL A 66 -37.58 -19.85 27.70
CA VAL A 66 -37.11 -21.16 27.21
C VAL A 66 -35.91 -20.89 26.30
N TRP A 67 -34.73 -21.34 26.72
CA TRP A 67 -33.54 -21.35 25.89
C TRP A 67 -33.66 -22.51 24.91
N ASP A 68 -34.20 -22.26 23.72
CA ASP A 68 -34.03 -23.16 22.57
C ASP A 68 -32.54 -23.11 22.16
N ASP A 69 -31.80 -24.16 22.48
CA ASP A 69 -30.36 -24.35 22.19
C ASP A 69 -30.15 -24.97 20.80
N ASP A 70 -31.11 -24.77 19.87
CA ASP A 70 -31.12 -25.39 18.53
C ASP A 70 -31.08 -24.36 17.38
N ASP A 71 -30.64 -23.12 17.64
CA ASP A 71 -30.09 -22.27 16.58
C ASP A 71 -28.59 -22.57 16.45
N VAL A 72 -28.28 -23.74 15.89
CA VAL A 72 -27.07 -23.90 15.07
C VAL A 72 -27.28 -23.07 13.80
N ASP A 73 -27.24 -21.75 13.98
CA ASP A 73 -26.90 -20.84 12.91
C ASP A 73 -25.55 -21.37 12.41
N GLU A 74 -25.53 -22.06 11.26
CA GLU A 74 -24.31 -22.29 10.49
C GLU A 74 -23.82 -20.89 10.07
N GLU A 75 -23.26 -20.15 11.03
CA GLU A 75 -22.41 -19.02 10.79
C GLU A 75 -21.38 -19.54 9.80
N LEU A 76 -21.53 -19.18 8.53
CA LEU A 76 -20.53 -19.37 7.51
C LEU A 76 -19.30 -18.63 8.02
N ASP A 77 -18.45 -19.35 8.76
CA ASP A 77 -17.27 -18.81 9.40
C ASP A 77 -16.50 -18.06 8.31
N PRO A 78 -16.45 -16.72 8.35
CA PRO A 78 -15.82 -15.91 7.31
C PRO A 78 -14.33 -16.22 7.18
N SER A 79 -13.78 -16.99 8.12
CA SER A 79 -12.43 -17.51 8.14
C SER A 79 -12.24 -18.76 7.27
N ARG A 80 -13.29 -19.47 6.84
CA ARG A 80 -13.16 -20.65 5.98
C ARG A 80 -12.96 -20.24 4.52
N CYS A 81 -11.98 -20.86 3.86
CA CYS A 81 -11.77 -20.65 2.43
C CYS A 81 -12.93 -21.24 1.62
N SER A 82 -13.48 -20.46 0.70
CA SER A 82 -14.60 -20.85 -0.16
C SER A 82 -14.29 -22.00 -1.14
N GLN A 83 -13.01 -22.36 -1.29
CA GLN A 83 -12.54 -23.45 -2.15
C GLN A 83 -12.03 -24.66 -1.35
N CYS A 84 -12.17 -24.64 -0.01
CA CYS A 84 -12.05 -25.85 0.79
C CYS A 84 -13.27 -26.74 0.60
N PRO A 85 -13.12 -28.08 0.66
CA PRO A 85 -14.24 -29.01 0.57
C PRO A 85 -15.41 -28.61 1.48
N PRO A 86 -16.66 -28.56 0.96
CA PRO A 86 -17.10 -29.04 -0.38
C PRO A 86 -16.93 -28.04 -1.53
N GLY A 87 -16.43 -26.83 -1.29
CA GLY A 87 -16.28 -25.78 -2.30
C GLY A 87 -15.28 -26.10 -3.40
N ARG A 88 -15.54 -25.59 -4.62
CA ARG A 88 -14.70 -25.76 -5.82
C ARG A 88 -14.69 -24.47 -6.64
N ALA A 89 -13.55 -24.15 -7.22
CA ALA A 89 -13.35 -23.05 -8.15
C ALA A 89 -13.95 -23.33 -9.54
N SER A 90 -14.24 -22.28 -10.34
CA SER A 90 -14.72 -22.44 -11.72
C SER A 90 -13.72 -23.14 -12.65
N ASP A 91 -12.42 -23.03 -12.36
CA ASP A 91 -11.35 -23.72 -13.07
C ASP A 91 -11.17 -25.18 -12.63
N GLY A 92 -12.04 -25.67 -11.73
CA GLY A 92 -12.01 -27.02 -11.19
C GLY A 92 -11.10 -27.21 -9.96
N TYR A 93 -10.35 -26.18 -9.55
CA TYR A 93 -9.46 -26.27 -8.39
C TYR A 93 -10.24 -26.42 -7.07
N GLN A 94 -9.72 -27.24 -6.17
CA GLN A 94 -10.21 -27.44 -4.82
C GLN A 94 -9.00 -27.55 -3.90
N CYS A 95 -9.06 -26.93 -2.72
CA CYS A 95 -7.99 -27.06 -1.73
C CYS A 95 -7.82 -28.52 -1.33
N ALA A 96 -6.59 -28.93 -1.02
CA ALA A 96 -6.32 -30.26 -0.50
C ALA A 96 -7.13 -30.53 0.78
N GLU A 97 -7.65 -31.75 0.91
CA GLU A 97 -8.37 -32.19 2.13
C GLU A 97 -7.46 -32.19 3.36
N GLN A 98 -6.16 -32.37 3.15
CA GLN A 98 -5.15 -32.48 4.21
C GLN A 98 -4.17 -31.31 4.09
N ASN A 99 -4.13 -30.49 5.14
CA ASN A 99 -3.22 -29.34 5.31
C ASN A 99 -3.16 -28.34 4.13
N PRO A 100 -4.30 -27.77 3.70
CA PRO A 100 -4.30 -26.77 2.63
C PRO A 100 -3.63 -25.46 3.06
N VAL A 101 -2.68 -25.00 2.22
CA VAL A 101 -1.99 -23.71 2.42
C VAL A 101 -2.88 -22.57 1.92
N HIS A 102 -3.08 -21.57 2.77
CA HIS A 102 -3.91 -20.41 2.49
C HIS A 102 -3.13 -19.12 2.73
N VAL A 103 -3.47 -18.11 1.94
CA VAL A 103 -3.03 -16.72 2.12
C VAL A 103 -4.24 -15.83 2.41
N PHE A 104 -3.99 -14.69 3.04
CA PHE A 104 -5.02 -13.75 3.43
C PHE A 104 -5.03 -12.55 2.49
N CYS A 105 -6.21 -12.08 2.08
CA CYS A 105 -6.31 -10.83 1.33
C CYS A 105 -5.97 -9.64 2.24
N MET A 106 -5.05 -8.78 1.83
CA MET A 106 -4.68 -7.57 2.58
C MET A 106 -5.80 -6.53 2.68
N ALA A 107 -6.85 -6.64 1.86
CA ALA A 107 -7.96 -5.69 1.85
C ALA A 107 -9.21 -6.19 2.60
N CYS A 108 -9.54 -7.48 2.53
CA CYS A 108 -10.76 -8.03 3.17
C CYS A 108 -10.49 -9.10 4.22
N MET A 109 -9.22 -9.49 4.41
CA MET A 109 -8.77 -10.52 5.36
C MET A 109 -9.38 -11.92 5.15
N SER A 110 -10.15 -12.14 4.08
CA SER A 110 -10.66 -13.46 3.71
C SER A 110 -9.52 -14.38 3.25
N ARG A 111 -9.69 -15.68 3.50
CA ARG A 111 -8.73 -16.72 3.08
C ARG A 111 -8.94 -17.13 1.63
N MET A 112 -7.85 -17.29 0.90
CA MET A 112 -7.82 -17.90 -0.43
C MET A 112 -6.68 -18.91 -0.49
N PRO A 113 -6.75 -19.95 -1.34
CA PRO A 113 -5.67 -20.91 -1.49
C PRO A 113 -4.41 -20.20 -1.99
N ASP A 114 -3.24 -20.62 -1.52
CA ASP A 114 -1.99 -20.17 -2.10
C ASP A 114 -1.73 -20.90 -3.43
N ARG A 115 -2.01 -20.23 -4.56
CA ARG A 115 -1.78 -20.79 -5.88
C ARG A 115 -0.35 -20.49 -6.30
N THR A 116 0.45 -21.54 -6.48
CA THR A 116 1.83 -21.44 -6.99
C THR A 116 1.93 -21.63 -8.51
N ASP A 117 0.80 -21.86 -9.17
CA ASP A 117 0.70 -22.06 -10.61
C ASP A 117 0.63 -20.74 -11.39
N ARG A 118 0.16 -20.80 -12.65
CA ARG A 118 -0.02 -19.62 -13.51
C ARG A 118 -0.95 -18.55 -12.92
N GLN A 119 -1.75 -18.88 -11.90
CA GLN A 119 -2.65 -17.94 -11.22
C GLN A 119 -2.00 -17.22 -10.04
N ARG A 120 -0.73 -17.52 -9.70
CA ARG A 120 0.01 -16.82 -8.64
C ARG A 120 0.01 -15.30 -8.83
N THR A 121 0.14 -14.84 -10.08
CA THR A 121 0.13 -13.42 -10.47
C THR A 121 -1.21 -12.73 -10.24
N LEU A 122 -2.30 -13.49 -10.14
CA LEU A 122 -3.64 -12.98 -9.81
C LEU A 122 -3.82 -12.77 -8.30
N GLN A 123 -2.91 -13.31 -7.49
CA GLN A 123 -2.99 -13.26 -6.04
C GLN A 123 -1.93 -12.34 -5.43
N HIS A 124 -0.78 -12.15 -6.07
CA HIS A 124 0.38 -11.48 -5.48
C HIS A 124 0.79 -10.23 -6.25
N CYS A 125 1.14 -9.18 -5.52
CA CYS A 125 1.85 -8.03 -6.09
C CYS A 125 3.28 -8.43 -6.50
N SER A 126 3.69 -8.09 -7.72
CA SER A 126 5.03 -8.42 -8.24
C SER A 126 6.19 -7.75 -7.47
N PHE A 127 5.89 -6.70 -6.69
CA PHE A 127 6.89 -5.91 -5.96
C PHE A 127 6.94 -6.21 -4.47
N CYS A 128 5.79 -6.12 -3.77
CA CYS A 128 5.75 -6.32 -2.32
C CYS A 128 5.33 -7.73 -1.89
N GLN A 129 4.95 -8.60 -2.85
CA GLN A 129 4.42 -9.95 -2.62
C GLN A 129 3.19 -10.04 -1.71
N GLN A 130 2.57 -8.90 -1.37
CA GLN A 130 1.32 -8.86 -0.63
C GLN A 130 0.19 -9.45 -1.46
N THR A 131 -0.77 -10.06 -0.76
CA THR A 131 -1.80 -10.89 -1.36
C THR A 131 -3.15 -10.19 -1.45
N TYR A 132 -3.81 -10.31 -2.60
CA TYR A 132 -5.10 -9.70 -2.91
C TYR A 132 -5.99 -10.70 -3.63
N CYS A 133 -7.26 -10.81 -3.21
CA CYS A 133 -8.15 -11.83 -3.72
C CYS A 133 -8.98 -11.42 -4.94
N ASP A 134 -8.94 -10.14 -5.34
CA ASP A 134 -9.87 -9.59 -6.32
C ASP A 134 -9.74 -10.22 -7.71
N LEU A 135 -8.54 -10.16 -8.32
CA LEU A 135 -8.30 -10.76 -9.64
C LEU A 135 -8.52 -12.27 -9.61
N TYR A 136 -8.03 -12.93 -8.56
CA TYR A 136 -8.17 -14.37 -8.39
C TYR A 136 -9.65 -14.79 -8.34
N PHE A 137 -10.42 -14.26 -7.40
CA PHE A 137 -11.81 -14.66 -7.25
C PHE A 137 -12.71 -14.13 -8.37
N ASN A 138 -12.37 -13.01 -9.02
CA ASN A 138 -13.09 -12.60 -10.21
C ASN A 138 -12.91 -13.63 -11.34
N ALA A 139 -11.70 -14.18 -11.51
CA ALA A 139 -11.44 -15.25 -12.48
C ALA A 139 -12.07 -16.60 -12.08
N THR A 140 -12.07 -16.96 -10.79
CA THR A 140 -12.50 -18.30 -10.34
C THR A 140 -13.96 -18.40 -9.90
N ARG A 141 -14.66 -17.30 -9.64
CA ARG A 141 -16.07 -17.31 -9.22
C ARG A 141 -16.92 -16.16 -9.76
N GLY A 142 -16.35 -15.26 -10.57
CA GLY A 142 -17.06 -14.09 -11.11
C GLY A 142 -17.36 -12.98 -10.10
N PHE A 143 -16.89 -13.12 -8.85
CA PHE A 143 -17.03 -12.13 -7.80
C PHE A 143 -15.67 -11.83 -7.17
N GLY A 144 -15.21 -10.59 -7.28
CA GLY A 144 -13.94 -10.14 -6.72
C GLY A 144 -13.95 -9.98 -5.19
N CYS A 145 -13.21 -9.00 -4.70
CA CYS A 145 -13.08 -8.71 -3.28
C CYS A 145 -14.38 -8.13 -2.70
N SER A 146 -14.70 -8.48 -1.45
CA SER A 146 -15.88 -7.98 -0.75
C SER A 146 -15.75 -6.49 -0.40
N THR A 147 -14.54 -6.03 -0.05
CA THR A 147 -14.31 -4.64 0.36
C THR A 147 -14.08 -3.73 -0.85
N PRO A 148 -14.65 -2.50 -0.87
CA PRO A 148 -14.42 -1.55 -1.95
C PRO A 148 -12.94 -1.25 -2.18
N GLY A 149 -12.15 -1.11 -1.11
CA GLY A 149 -10.71 -0.88 -1.18
C GLY A 149 -9.89 -2.06 -1.69
N GLY A 150 -10.48 -3.26 -1.72
CA GLY A 150 -9.85 -4.45 -2.30
C GLY A 150 -10.21 -4.69 -3.76
N ARG A 151 -11.34 -4.13 -4.24
CA ARG A 151 -11.75 -4.24 -5.64
C ARG A 151 -10.78 -3.49 -6.53
N ARG A 152 -10.22 -4.16 -7.53
CA ARG A 152 -9.17 -3.64 -8.42
C ARG A 152 -7.93 -3.12 -7.68
N ALA A 153 -7.69 -3.61 -6.47
CA ALA A 153 -6.51 -3.24 -5.67
C ALA A 153 -5.21 -3.82 -6.23
N LEU A 154 -5.31 -4.90 -7.00
CA LEU A 154 -4.25 -5.55 -7.75
C LEU A 154 -4.64 -5.52 -9.23
N LYS A 155 -3.83 -4.91 -10.09
CA LYS A 155 -4.05 -4.84 -11.54
C LYS A 155 -2.76 -4.47 -12.28
N SER A 156 -2.78 -4.48 -13.61
CA SER A 156 -1.64 -4.04 -14.40
C SER A 156 -1.36 -2.55 -14.19
N LEU A 157 -0.09 -2.14 -14.19
CA LEU A 157 0.28 -0.72 -14.04
C LEU A 157 -0.40 0.19 -15.08
N GLN A 158 -0.58 -0.29 -16.30
CA GLN A 158 -1.33 0.42 -17.37
C GLN A 158 -2.79 0.70 -17.04
N GLU A 159 -3.41 -0.07 -16.16
CA GLU A 159 -4.81 0.11 -15.78
C GLU A 159 -5.00 1.07 -14.60
N TYR A 160 -3.91 1.55 -13.98
CA TYR A 160 -4.00 2.57 -12.95
C TYR A 160 -4.25 3.94 -13.57
N GLU A 161 -5.14 4.68 -12.93
CA GLU A 161 -5.46 6.05 -13.28
C GLU A 161 -5.25 6.93 -12.05
N PHE A 162 -4.53 8.03 -12.22
CA PHE A 162 -4.25 8.98 -11.15
C PHE A 162 -4.79 10.36 -11.52
N HIS A 163 -5.71 10.87 -10.70
CA HIS A 163 -6.31 12.20 -10.91
C HIS A 163 -5.78 13.27 -9.96
N ALA A 164 -4.93 12.88 -8.99
CA ALA A 164 -4.32 13.76 -8.01
C ALA A 164 -2.87 13.35 -7.77
N VAL A 165 -2.01 14.33 -7.45
CA VAL A 165 -0.65 14.05 -6.99
C VAL A 165 -0.75 13.37 -5.63
N PRO A 166 -0.10 12.21 -5.41
CA PRO A 166 -0.15 11.53 -4.13
C PRO A 166 0.38 12.45 -3.01
N PRO A 167 -0.23 12.46 -1.81
CA PRO A 167 0.25 13.27 -0.70
C PRO A 167 1.70 12.97 -0.29
N THR A 168 2.16 11.74 -0.54
CA THR A 168 3.53 11.28 -0.27
C THR A 168 4.53 11.60 -1.38
N ALA A 169 4.09 12.20 -2.49
CA ALA A 169 4.98 12.63 -3.56
C ALA A 169 5.90 13.76 -3.09
N PHE A 170 7.10 13.85 -3.67
CA PHE A 170 8.12 14.82 -3.28
C PHE A 170 8.48 14.78 -1.79
N HIS A 171 8.45 13.59 -1.15
CA HIS A 171 8.72 13.42 0.28
C HIS A 171 7.84 14.33 1.16
N ASP A 172 6.53 14.31 0.89
CA ASP A 172 5.51 15.11 1.59
C ASP A 172 5.66 16.64 1.42
N ASN A 173 6.41 17.09 0.40
CA ASN A 173 6.58 18.51 0.10
C ASN A 173 5.36 19.09 -0.62
N VAL A 174 4.43 19.65 0.15
CA VAL A 174 3.19 20.25 -0.38
C VAL A 174 3.42 21.40 -1.38
N HIS A 175 4.56 22.10 -1.30
CA HIS A 175 4.89 23.20 -2.20
C HIS A 175 5.32 22.68 -3.57
N GLU A 176 6.22 21.69 -3.63
CA GLU A 176 6.59 21.06 -4.91
C GLU A 176 5.40 20.32 -5.55
N GLN A 177 4.52 19.72 -4.74
CA GLN A 177 3.26 19.16 -5.23
C GLN A 177 2.36 20.22 -5.85
N GLN A 178 2.30 21.44 -5.29
CA GLN A 178 1.53 22.55 -5.86
C GLN A 178 2.13 23.02 -7.20
N ILE A 179 3.45 23.17 -7.27
CA ILE A 179 4.15 23.56 -8.51
C ILE A 179 3.83 22.58 -9.64
N LEU A 180 3.92 21.27 -9.39
CA LEU A 180 3.58 20.27 -10.39
C LEU A 180 2.09 20.35 -10.77
N ARG A 181 1.18 20.53 -9.80
CA ARG A 181 -0.26 20.65 -10.07
C ARG A 181 -0.60 21.84 -10.95
N GLU A 182 -0.01 23.00 -10.68
CA GLU A 182 -0.20 24.22 -11.48
C GLU A 182 0.31 24.02 -12.91
N TYR A 183 1.53 23.53 -13.05
CA TYR A 183 2.12 23.26 -14.37
C TYR A 183 1.31 22.26 -15.19
N VAL A 184 0.89 21.15 -14.57
CA VAL A 184 0.07 20.13 -15.25
C VAL A 184 -1.32 20.68 -15.60
N GLY A 185 -1.93 21.50 -14.73
CA GLY A 185 -3.24 22.10 -15.00
C GLY A 185 -3.23 23.08 -16.17
N GLU A 186 -2.10 23.71 -16.47
CA GLU A 186 -1.94 24.62 -17.61
C GLU A 186 -1.66 23.90 -18.93
N LEU A 187 -0.89 22.81 -18.90
CA LEU A 187 -0.32 22.18 -20.10
C LEU A 187 -0.89 20.81 -20.46
N LEU A 188 -1.48 20.10 -19.51
CA LEU A 188 -1.98 18.74 -19.71
C LEU A 188 -3.48 18.66 -19.41
N PRO A 189 -4.21 17.77 -20.13
CA PRO A 189 -5.64 17.59 -19.90
C PRO A 189 -5.93 16.94 -18.54
N SER A 190 -4.99 16.19 -17.95
CA SER A 190 -5.15 15.58 -16.62
C SER A 190 -3.81 15.12 -16.02
N LEU A 191 -3.77 14.93 -14.70
CA LEU A 191 -2.64 14.28 -14.02
C LEU A 191 -2.39 12.84 -14.47
N ASN A 192 -3.40 12.17 -15.02
CA ASN A 192 -3.22 10.84 -15.58
C ASN A 192 -2.28 10.86 -16.79
N ALA A 193 -2.19 11.98 -17.51
CA ALA A 193 -1.23 12.14 -18.59
C ALA A 193 0.22 12.08 -18.11
N VAL A 194 0.51 12.54 -16.87
CA VAL A 194 1.85 12.40 -16.25
C VAL A 194 2.18 10.93 -16.01
N TRP A 195 1.21 10.17 -15.49
CA TRP A 195 1.37 8.72 -15.29
C TRP A 195 1.63 7.99 -16.61
N LEU A 196 0.80 8.23 -17.63
CA LEU A 196 0.96 7.62 -18.95
C LEU A 196 2.28 8.00 -19.62
N THR A 197 2.67 9.28 -19.55
CA THR A 197 3.98 9.75 -20.06
C THR A 197 5.12 9.07 -19.31
N GLY A 198 5.00 8.88 -18.00
CA GLY A 198 5.98 8.13 -17.21
C GLY A 198 6.10 6.68 -17.65
N LEU A 199 4.98 5.99 -17.91
CA LEU A 199 4.98 4.62 -18.44
C LEU A 199 5.62 4.55 -19.84
N ASP A 200 5.35 5.53 -20.71
CA ASP A 200 5.97 5.61 -22.03
C ASP A 200 7.47 5.87 -21.95
N ARG A 201 7.91 6.74 -21.04
CA ARG A 201 9.34 6.97 -20.76
C ARG A 201 10.03 5.73 -20.20
N ILE A 202 9.34 4.92 -19.39
CA ILE A 202 9.84 3.61 -18.94
C ILE A 202 10.00 2.66 -20.13
N ARG A 203 9.00 2.55 -21.02
CA ARG A 203 9.09 1.72 -22.23
C ARG A 203 10.22 2.15 -23.16
N ALA A 204 10.44 3.46 -23.29
CA ALA A 204 11.51 4.03 -24.09
C ALA A 204 12.90 3.93 -23.42
N GLY A 205 12.99 3.41 -22.19
CA GLY A 205 14.25 3.35 -21.43
C GLY A 205 14.76 4.72 -20.97
N LEU A 206 13.95 5.78 -21.09
CA LEU A 206 14.26 7.12 -20.58
C LEU A 206 14.15 7.17 -19.06
N TYR A 207 13.26 6.36 -18.47
CA TYR A 207 13.11 6.18 -17.03
C TYR A 207 13.44 4.75 -16.63
N MET A 208 14.34 4.58 -15.68
CA MET A 208 14.74 3.30 -15.13
C MET A 208 14.27 3.21 -13.68
N LEU A 209 13.19 2.45 -13.45
CA LEU A 209 12.61 2.24 -12.12
C LEU A 209 12.76 0.78 -11.69
N GLN A 210 13.13 0.58 -10.44
CA GLN A 210 13.12 -0.71 -9.78
C GLN A 210 12.37 -0.59 -8.45
N CYS A 211 11.50 -1.55 -8.15
CA CYS A 211 10.63 -1.49 -6.98
C CYS A 211 10.86 -2.69 -6.07
N SER A 212 10.87 -2.41 -4.77
CA SER A 212 10.97 -3.40 -3.69
C SER A 212 9.87 -3.18 -2.65
N PRO A 213 9.69 -4.13 -1.71
CA PRO A 213 8.76 -3.94 -0.60
C PRO A 213 9.04 -2.66 0.20
N HIS A 214 10.30 -2.19 0.23
CA HIS A 214 10.75 -1.09 1.10
C HIS A 214 11.09 0.21 0.36
N GLY A 215 11.49 0.15 -0.92
CA GLY A 215 11.97 1.30 -1.68
C GLY A 215 11.56 1.28 -3.14
N VAL A 216 11.58 2.43 -3.79
CA VAL A 216 11.64 2.52 -5.26
C VAL A 216 12.96 3.22 -5.56
N ASP A 217 13.76 2.60 -6.41
CA ASP A 217 14.92 3.24 -7.01
C ASP A 217 14.50 3.75 -8.38
N ALA A 218 14.66 5.05 -8.62
CA ALA A 218 14.21 5.73 -9.82
C ALA A 218 15.29 6.68 -10.31
N ARG A 219 15.67 6.53 -11.58
CA ARG A 219 16.66 7.38 -12.23
C ARG A 219 16.33 7.57 -13.70
N ARG A 220 16.87 8.63 -14.29
CA ARG A 220 16.89 8.79 -15.74
C ARG A 220 17.79 7.71 -16.35
N GLY A 221 17.33 7.14 -17.45
CA GLY A 221 18.14 6.26 -18.28
C GLY A 221 19.20 7.06 -19.02
N ASN A 222 20.36 6.45 -19.21
CA ASN A 222 21.37 7.00 -20.10
C ASN A 222 20.89 6.76 -21.53
N VAL A 223 20.26 7.75 -22.16
CA VAL A 223 20.31 7.82 -23.62
C VAL A 223 21.77 8.06 -23.91
N ALA A 224 22.45 7.08 -24.51
CA ALA A 224 23.77 7.31 -25.03
C ALA A 224 23.67 8.50 -25.99
N SER A 225 24.20 9.64 -25.56
CA SER A 225 24.56 10.71 -26.48
C SER A 225 25.59 10.09 -27.44
N GLU A 226 25.14 9.62 -28.59
CA GLU A 226 25.97 9.47 -29.78
C GLU A 226 26.40 10.88 -30.21
N VAL A 227 27.31 11.46 -29.43
CA VAL A 227 28.09 12.63 -29.80
C VAL A 227 29.52 12.12 -29.95
N ASP A 228 29.80 11.74 -31.19
CA ASP A 228 31.07 11.92 -31.89
C ASP A 228 32.30 12.07 -30.97
N ARG A 229 33.00 10.96 -30.76
CA ARG A 229 34.45 10.98 -30.59
C ARG A 229 35.06 10.03 -31.60
N GLY A 230 35.53 10.61 -32.69
CA GLY A 230 36.42 9.96 -33.64
C GLY A 230 37.63 9.31 -32.97
N PRO A 231 38.23 8.29 -33.63
CA PRO A 231 39.25 7.44 -33.04
C PRO A 231 40.60 8.17 -32.98
N SER A 232 41.22 8.21 -31.81
CA SER A 232 42.65 8.50 -31.67
C SER A 232 43.42 7.18 -31.72
N GLU A 233 44.37 7.12 -32.64
CA GLU A 233 45.22 5.97 -32.93
C GLU A 233 46.21 5.61 -31.81
N GLN A 234 46.71 4.37 -31.92
CA GLN A 234 47.99 3.81 -31.42
C GLN A 234 48.04 3.21 -30.00
N ALA A 235 48.01 1.87 -29.96
CA ALA A 235 49.09 1.06 -29.37
C ALA A 235 49.02 -0.41 -29.82
N SER A 236 49.95 -0.76 -30.71
CA SER A 236 50.67 -2.04 -30.88
C SER A 236 50.26 -3.31 -30.11
N GLY A 237 49.94 -4.36 -30.88
CA GLY A 237 50.76 -5.58 -30.95
C GLY A 237 50.42 -6.77 -30.05
N SER A 238 49.71 -7.77 -30.60
CA SER A 238 50.25 -9.13 -30.83
C SER A 238 49.15 -10.09 -31.30
N ALA A 239 49.47 -10.84 -32.35
CA ALA A 239 48.62 -11.79 -33.04
C ALA A 239 48.59 -13.16 -32.36
N VAL A 240 47.40 -13.79 -32.27
CA VAL A 240 47.23 -15.24 -32.34
C VAL A 240 45.91 -15.56 -33.07
N SER A 241 46.01 -16.46 -34.04
CA SER A 241 45.00 -16.89 -35.03
C SER A 241 43.83 -17.73 -34.46
N PRO A 242 42.75 -17.97 -35.25
CA PRO A 242 41.43 -18.33 -34.76
C PRO A 242 41.17 -19.84 -34.75
N ARG A 243 40.22 -20.30 -33.93
CA ARG A 243 39.65 -21.64 -34.04
C ARG A 243 38.14 -21.67 -33.80
N SER A 244 37.47 -22.03 -34.89
CA SER A 244 36.29 -22.92 -35.03
C SER A 244 35.00 -22.63 -34.27
N SER A 245 34.01 -22.33 -35.09
CA SER A 245 32.56 -22.47 -34.92
C SER A 245 32.14 -23.70 -34.11
N ALA A 246 31.22 -23.50 -33.18
CA ALA A 246 30.25 -24.51 -32.78
C ALA A 246 28.89 -23.83 -32.60
N GLU A 247 27.98 -24.27 -33.45
CA GLU A 247 26.57 -23.92 -33.51
C GLU A 247 25.85 -24.41 -32.24
N SER A 248 25.18 -23.51 -31.52
CA SER A 248 24.26 -23.90 -30.46
C SER A 248 22.99 -23.05 -30.53
N THR A 249 21.91 -23.75 -30.89
CA THR A 249 20.50 -23.35 -30.92
C THR A 249 20.05 -22.45 -29.75
N PRO A 250 19.09 -21.53 -29.98
CA PRO A 250 18.62 -20.60 -28.96
C PRO A 250 17.74 -21.33 -27.92
N GLN A 251 18.23 -21.42 -26.69
CA GLN A 251 17.40 -21.77 -25.54
C GLN A 251 16.48 -20.59 -25.17
N PRO A 252 15.23 -20.84 -24.75
CA PRO A 252 14.29 -19.79 -24.38
C PRO A 252 14.82 -19.01 -23.18
N ALA A 253 14.69 -17.68 -23.25
CA ALA A 253 15.17 -16.72 -22.25
C ALA A 253 14.81 -17.18 -20.82
N ALA A 254 15.83 -17.64 -20.10
CA ALA A 254 15.77 -17.80 -18.67
C ALA A 254 15.52 -16.42 -18.05
N ASN A 255 14.50 -16.35 -17.20
CA ASN A 255 14.10 -15.18 -16.44
C ASN A 255 15.33 -14.42 -15.92
N PRO A 256 15.43 -13.10 -16.11
CA PRO A 256 16.56 -12.34 -15.59
C PRO A 256 16.57 -12.51 -14.07
N VAL A 257 17.60 -13.20 -13.58
CA VAL A 257 17.86 -13.38 -12.16
C VAL A 257 18.02 -11.99 -11.56
N THR A 258 17.02 -11.60 -10.77
CA THR A 258 16.95 -10.36 -10.02
C THR A 258 18.10 -10.30 -9.01
N LEU A 259 19.01 -9.35 -9.19
CA LEU A 259 19.94 -8.94 -8.14
C LEU A 259 19.12 -8.36 -6.97
N PHE A 260 19.17 -9.06 -5.83
CA PHE A 260 18.73 -8.67 -4.48
C PHE A 260 17.62 -7.61 -4.39
N GLY A 261 16.38 -8.08 -4.24
CA GLY A 261 15.27 -7.33 -3.63
C GLY A 261 14.56 -6.28 -4.49
N PHE A 262 15.11 -5.91 -5.65
CA PHE A 262 14.51 -4.93 -6.54
C PHE A 262 14.05 -5.58 -7.85
N THR A 263 12.75 -5.48 -8.14
CA THR A 263 12.15 -5.97 -9.39
C THR A 263 12.09 -4.81 -10.39
N PRO A 264 12.61 -4.97 -11.62
CA PRO A 264 12.44 -3.99 -12.69
C PRO A 264 10.97 -3.69 -12.96
N VAL A 265 10.64 -2.43 -13.21
CA VAL A 265 9.26 -2.00 -13.47
C VAL A 265 8.99 -2.05 -14.97
N ALA A 266 7.96 -2.78 -15.37
CA ALA A 266 7.41 -2.75 -16.73
C ALA A 266 5.92 -2.34 -16.68
N ALA A 267 5.44 -1.69 -17.74
CA ALA A 267 4.09 -1.12 -17.77
C ALA A 267 2.97 -2.17 -17.63
N ASP A 268 3.21 -3.42 -18.04
CA ASP A 268 2.28 -4.54 -17.94
C ASP A 268 2.34 -5.28 -16.59
N THR A 269 3.31 -4.96 -15.74
CA THR A 269 3.52 -5.63 -14.44
C THR A 269 2.30 -5.50 -13.54
N ILE A 270 1.89 -6.61 -12.92
CA ILE A 270 0.80 -6.62 -11.93
C ILE A 270 1.30 -6.07 -10.60
N ALA A 271 0.68 -5.02 -10.10
CA ALA A 271 1.07 -4.33 -8.89
C ALA A 271 -0.15 -3.99 -8.03
N CYS A 272 0.06 -3.84 -6.72
CA CYS A 272 -0.98 -3.33 -5.84
C CYS A 272 -1.02 -1.80 -5.85
N THR A 273 -2.14 -1.23 -5.38
CA THR A 273 -2.33 0.23 -5.34
C THR A 273 -1.23 0.94 -4.57
N THR A 274 -0.75 0.39 -3.45
CA THR A 274 0.34 0.99 -2.67
C THR A 274 1.64 1.06 -3.47
N CYS A 275 2.03 -0.01 -4.16
CA CYS A 275 3.23 -0.01 -5.00
C CYS A 275 3.05 0.90 -6.22
N ALA A 276 1.88 0.90 -6.87
CA ALA A 276 1.59 1.79 -7.98
C ALA A 276 1.68 3.27 -7.57
N THR A 277 1.13 3.65 -6.41
CA THR A 277 1.26 5.01 -5.86
C THR A 277 2.71 5.38 -5.60
N ARG A 278 3.53 4.47 -5.04
CA ARG A 278 4.96 4.73 -4.81
C ARG A 278 5.72 4.94 -6.10
N LEU A 279 5.42 4.16 -7.15
CA LEU A 279 5.96 4.36 -8.48
C LEU A 279 5.54 5.71 -9.07
N PHE A 280 4.28 6.08 -8.88
CA PHE A 280 3.79 7.38 -9.36
C PHE A 280 4.46 8.56 -8.64
N CYS A 281 4.77 8.45 -7.35
CA CYS A 281 5.57 9.47 -6.66
C CYS A 281 6.93 9.70 -7.32
N GLU A 282 7.63 8.63 -7.70
CA GLU A 282 8.92 8.75 -8.39
C GLU A 282 8.77 9.27 -9.83
N ILE A 283 7.72 8.85 -10.55
CA ILE A 283 7.42 9.39 -11.88
C ILE A 283 7.11 10.89 -11.81
N CYS A 284 6.34 11.35 -10.83
CA CYS A 284 6.09 12.77 -10.59
C CYS A 284 7.40 13.55 -10.36
N TYR A 285 8.33 12.96 -9.59
CA TYR A 285 9.63 13.57 -9.34
C TYR A 285 10.46 13.69 -10.62
N LEU A 286 10.64 12.59 -11.36
CA LEU A 286 11.39 12.58 -12.63
C LEU A 286 10.74 13.49 -13.68
N TYR A 287 9.41 13.48 -13.77
CA TYR A 287 8.69 14.36 -14.69
C TYR A 287 8.95 15.82 -14.36
N ARG A 288 8.87 16.20 -13.07
CA ARG A 288 9.14 17.56 -12.60
C ARG A 288 10.60 17.98 -12.83
N GLU A 289 11.53 17.04 -12.75
CA GLU A 289 12.95 17.25 -13.04
C GLU A 289 13.23 17.48 -14.54
N ASP A 290 12.41 16.89 -15.42
CA ASP A 290 12.54 17.02 -16.88
C ASP A 290 11.83 18.24 -17.48
N ILE A 291 11.07 18.99 -16.67
CA ILE A 291 10.45 20.24 -17.12
C ILE A 291 11.55 21.27 -17.41
N ASP A 292 11.50 21.87 -18.61
CA ASP A 292 12.36 23.00 -18.97
C ASP A 292 12.23 24.13 -17.94
N PRO A 293 13.33 24.59 -17.29
CA PRO A 293 13.31 25.70 -16.36
C PRO A 293 12.68 26.99 -16.92
N GLU A 294 12.72 27.21 -18.24
CA GLU A 294 12.07 28.35 -18.89
C GLU A 294 10.55 28.23 -18.98
N ALA A 295 10.02 27.00 -18.90
CA ALA A 295 8.58 26.75 -18.82
C ALA A 295 8.03 26.90 -17.39
N LEU A 296 8.88 27.13 -16.39
CA LEU A 296 8.49 27.34 -15.00
C LEU A 296 8.47 28.83 -14.63
N PRO A 297 7.55 29.27 -13.75
CA PRO A 297 7.53 30.65 -13.27
C PRO A 297 8.88 31.07 -12.66
N THR A 298 9.27 32.33 -12.86
CA THR A 298 10.53 32.89 -12.32
C THR A 298 10.66 32.67 -10.81
N ALA A 299 9.56 32.78 -10.06
CA ALA A 299 9.53 32.52 -8.62
C ALA A 299 9.91 31.08 -8.24
N VAL A 300 9.67 30.10 -9.11
CA VAL A 300 10.03 28.70 -8.88
C VAL A 300 11.49 28.45 -9.22
N ARG A 301 11.94 28.88 -10.42
CA ARG A 301 13.30 28.61 -10.92
C ARG A 301 14.40 29.41 -10.20
N SER A 302 14.06 30.53 -9.56
CA SER A 302 15.02 31.37 -8.82
C SER A 302 15.32 30.87 -7.40
N ARG A 303 14.61 29.85 -6.92
CA ARG A 303 14.83 29.28 -5.58
C ARG A 303 16.19 28.57 -5.55
N PRO A 304 17.09 28.91 -4.59
CA PRO A 304 18.36 28.21 -4.48
C PRO A 304 18.15 26.77 -4.02
N ASP A 305 19.04 25.88 -4.44
CA ASP A 305 19.00 24.47 -4.08
C ASP A 305 19.19 24.24 -2.58
N CYS A 306 18.36 23.37 -2.02
CA CYS A 306 18.55 22.84 -0.67
C CYS A 306 19.79 21.95 -0.64
N TRP A 307 20.65 22.11 0.37
CA TRP A 307 21.86 21.28 0.50
C TRP A 307 21.58 19.78 0.61
N TYR A 308 20.43 19.42 1.19
CA TYR A 308 19.98 18.03 1.30
C TYR A 308 19.18 17.55 0.07
N GLY A 309 18.87 18.46 -0.87
CA GLY A 309 18.11 18.17 -2.09
C GLY A 309 16.84 17.37 -1.82
N ARG A 310 16.60 16.33 -2.64
CA ARG A 310 15.46 15.42 -2.51
C ARG A 310 15.36 14.71 -1.16
N GLU A 311 16.47 14.53 -0.44
CA GLU A 311 16.53 13.83 0.84
C GLU A 311 16.26 14.74 2.05
N CYS A 312 15.97 16.03 1.82
CA CYS A 312 15.74 16.98 2.91
C CYS A 312 14.53 16.58 3.76
N ARG A 313 14.74 16.22 5.03
CA ARG A 313 13.64 15.89 5.95
C ARG A 313 12.84 17.11 6.39
N THR A 314 13.41 18.31 6.32
CA THR A 314 12.76 19.57 6.72
C THR A 314 11.68 20.01 5.73
N GLN A 315 11.74 19.53 4.48
CA GLN A 315 10.80 19.91 3.43
C GLN A 315 9.35 19.47 3.71
N SER A 316 9.15 18.42 4.52
CA SER A 316 7.83 17.83 4.80
C SER A 316 7.02 18.60 5.85
N HIS A 317 7.69 19.25 6.81
CA HIS A 317 7.02 19.84 7.98
C HIS A 317 7.32 21.33 8.18
N ASN A 318 8.19 21.93 7.37
CA ASN A 318 8.44 23.36 7.39
C ASN A 318 8.11 23.98 6.02
N VAL A 319 6.89 24.50 5.91
CA VAL A 319 6.37 25.10 4.67
C VAL A 319 7.24 26.28 4.21
N MET A 320 7.74 27.10 5.12
CA MET A 320 8.62 28.23 4.77
C MET A 320 9.96 27.75 4.18
N HIS A 321 10.51 26.66 4.70
CA HIS A 321 11.71 26.02 4.13
C HIS A 321 11.43 25.47 2.73
N ALA A 322 10.32 24.75 2.56
CA ALA A 322 9.87 24.21 1.29
C ALA A 322 9.67 25.33 0.25
N GLN A 323 9.02 26.44 0.61
CA GLN A 323 8.82 27.58 -0.29
C GLN A 323 10.13 28.27 -0.70
N ARG A 324 11.09 28.38 0.21
CA ARG A 324 12.32 29.16 -0.04
C ARG A 324 13.38 28.42 -0.84
N LEU A 325 13.49 27.09 -0.69
CA LEU A 325 14.58 26.30 -1.27
C LEU A 325 14.03 25.27 -2.26
N ASN A 326 14.73 25.05 -3.37
CA ASN A 326 14.42 23.97 -4.32
C ASN A 326 14.81 22.60 -3.71
N HIS A 327 13.95 21.60 -3.86
CA HIS A 327 14.20 20.20 -3.44
C HIS A 327 14.20 19.22 -4.62
N VAL A 328 13.91 19.69 -5.83
CA VAL A 328 14.09 18.94 -7.08
C VAL A 328 15.52 19.15 -7.55
N CYS A 329 16.48 18.67 -6.75
CA CYS A 329 17.91 18.79 -6.97
C CYS A 329 18.67 17.68 -6.21
N PRO A 330 19.90 17.32 -6.65
CA PRO A 330 20.74 16.36 -5.95
C PRO A 330 21.25 16.92 -4.62
N ARG A 331 21.57 16.03 -3.69
CA ARG A 331 22.22 16.38 -2.41
C ARG A 331 23.64 16.88 -2.67
N THR A 332 24.00 18.02 -2.07
CA THR A 332 25.31 18.68 -2.25
C THR A 332 26.20 18.66 -1.01
N ARG A 333 25.65 18.36 0.18
CA ARG A 333 26.43 18.15 1.42
C ARG A 333 26.13 16.79 2.05
N PHE A 334 27.19 16.04 2.37
CA PHE A 334 27.13 14.75 3.09
C PHE A 334 27.08 14.96 4.59
#